data_AF-A0A2E0TCD9-F1
#
_entry.id   AF-A0A2E0TCD9-F1
#
_cell.length_a   1.000
_cell.length_b   1.000
_cell.length_c   1.000
_cell.angle_alpha   90.00
_cell.angle_beta   90.00
_cell.angle_gamma   90.00
#
_symmetry.space_group_name_H-M   'P 1'
#
loop_
_entity.id
_entity.type
_entity.pdbx_description
1 polymer ?
#
loop_
_entity_poly.entity_id
_entity_poly.type
_entity_poly.pdbx_seq_one_letter_code
_entity_poly.pdbx_strand_id
1 'polypeptide(L)'
;MYSRAMRAFAFAALLALALAPAAHADVVGPPPDDCPAGSTPESCHGGPYCAPSRCETDADCADGTVCEARDLCLSTVSCAGLLPPDVDPAEFDRDAVSTDCGSCEAGCAPIAVCVAPGGGDGGGCATTPATPASRGAAPLGLALLALAALATRLRRR
;
A
#
# COMPACT_ATOMS: atom_id res chain seq x y z
N MET A 1 38.11 15.82 -45.27
CA MET A 1 37.19 16.77 -44.59
C MET A 1 36.27 16.11 -43.54
N TYR A 2 35.88 14.84 -43.67
CA TYR A 2 35.00 14.13 -42.71
C TYR A 2 35.53 14.00 -41.26
N SER A 3 36.85 13.96 -41.05
CA SER A 3 37.43 13.72 -39.71
C SER A 3 37.22 14.88 -38.71
N ARG A 4 37.08 16.12 -39.18
CA ARG A 4 36.85 17.28 -38.28
C ARG A 4 35.39 17.37 -37.82
N ALA A 5 34.44 17.10 -38.72
CA ALA A 5 33.02 17.10 -38.39
C ALA A 5 32.67 15.97 -37.40
N MET A 6 33.25 14.78 -37.59
CA MET A 6 33.01 13.63 -36.72
C MET A 6 33.52 13.85 -35.28
N ARG A 7 34.65 14.55 -35.12
CA ARG A 7 35.19 14.92 -33.79
C ARG A 7 34.31 15.96 -33.09
N ALA A 8 33.83 16.97 -33.81
CA ALA A 8 32.95 17.98 -33.23
C ALA A 8 31.62 17.38 -32.75
N PHE A 9 31.05 16.46 -33.52
CA PHE A 9 29.84 15.75 -33.14
C PHE A 9 30.05 14.88 -31.88
N ALA A 10 31.13 14.09 -31.85
CA ALA A 10 31.45 13.27 -30.68
C ALA A 10 31.65 14.11 -29.41
N PHE A 11 32.31 15.27 -29.53
CA PHE A 11 32.52 16.17 -28.40
C PHE A 11 31.21 16.80 -27.91
N ALA A 12 30.34 17.22 -28.84
CA ALA A 12 29.02 17.74 -28.50
C ALA A 12 28.13 16.69 -27.82
N ALA A 13 28.17 15.44 -28.29
CA ALA A 13 27.42 14.33 -27.69
C ALA A 13 27.91 14.01 -26.26
N LEU A 14 29.23 13.96 -26.05
CA LEU A 14 29.80 13.75 -24.72
C LEU A 14 29.50 14.92 -23.77
N LEU A 15 29.57 16.16 -24.25
CA LEU A 15 29.22 17.34 -23.45
C LEU A 15 27.73 17.32 -23.07
N ALA A 16 26.85 16.94 -24.00
CA ALA A 16 25.41 16.79 -23.72
C ALA A 16 25.15 15.69 -22.68
N LEU A 17 25.90 14.58 -22.73
CA LEU A 17 25.77 13.49 -21.75
C LEU A 17 26.30 13.90 -20.37
N ALA A 18 27.38 14.69 -20.32
CA ALA A 18 27.95 15.20 -19.07
C ALA A 18 27.08 16.27 -18.38
N LEU A 19 26.22 16.95 -19.15
CA LEU A 19 25.26 17.94 -18.66
C LEU A 19 23.88 17.35 -18.35
N ALA A 20 23.66 16.05 -18.61
CA ALA A 20 22.40 15.41 -18.28
C ALA A 20 22.20 15.41 -16.74
N PRO A 21 20.99 15.74 -16.25
CA PRO A 21 20.71 15.63 -14.82
C PRO A 21 20.92 14.19 -14.37
N ALA A 22 21.38 14.01 -13.13
CA ALA A 22 21.50 12.68 -12.55
C ALA A 22 20.13 12.00 -12.57
N ALA A 23 20.05 10.84 -13.23
CA ALA A 23 18.87 10.00 -13.13
C ALA A 23 18.85 9.42 -11.71
N HIS A 24 17.91 9.89 -10.90
CA HIS A 24 17.61 9.26 -9.63
C HIS A 24 16.76 8.03 -9.94
N ALA A 25 17.36 6.85 -9.84
CA ALA A 25 16.57 5.63 -9.67
C ALA A 25 15.75 5.81 -8.39
N ASP A 26 14.51 5.32 -8.39
CA ASP A 26 13.67 5.33 -7.21
C ASP A 26 14.38 4.54 -6.10
N VAL A 27 14.91 5.26 -5.11
CA VAL A 27 15.62 4.64 -3.98
C VAL A 27 14.56 4.17 -3.01
N VAL A 28 14.19 2.90 -3.14
CA VAL A 28 13.40 2.22 -2.13
C VAL A 28 14.26 2.04 -0.87
N GLY A 29 13.78 2.55 0.26
CA GLY A 29 14.45 2.38 1.55
C GLY A 29 14.54 0.90 1.95
N PRO A 30 15.48 0.52 2.82
CA PRO A 30 15.53 -0.85 3.34
C PRO A 30 14.21 -1.18 4.06
N PRO A 31 13.80 -2.46 4.09
CA PRO A 31 12.68 -2.91 4.91
C PRO A 31 12.81 -2.43 6.38
N PRO A 32 11.69 -2.30 7.11
CA PRO A 32 11.75 -1.89 8.51
C PRO A 32 12.49 -2.94 9.36
N ASP A 33 13.17 -2.51 10.42
CA ASP A 33 13.93 -3.43 11.30
C ASP A 33 13.00 -4.31 12.14
N ASP A 34 11.87 -3.76 12.58
CA ASP A 34 10.89 -4.41 13.45
C ASP A 34 9.50 -4.44 12.81
N CYS A 35 8.85 -5.60 12.86
CA CYS A 35 7.49 -5.80 12.41
C CYS A 35 6.64 -6.48 13.49
N PRO A 36 5.33 -6.18 13.58
CA PRO A 36 4.41 -6.88 14.47
C PRO A 36 4.43 -8.40 14.23
N ALA A 37 4.13 -9.17 15.28
CA ALA A 37 4.10 -10.62 15.18
C ALA A 37 3.11 -11.09 14.09
N GLY A 38 3.55 -12.03 13.25
CA GLY A 38 2.75 -12.48 12.10
C GLY A 38 2.88 -11.60 10.85
N SER A 39 3.91 -10.76 10.79
CA SER A 39 4.28 -10.01 9.59
C SER A 39 5.79 -10.02 9.33
N THR A 40 6.19 -9.81 8.09
CA THR A 40 7.59 -9.77 7.64
C THR A 40 7.97 -8.39 7.10
N PRO A 41 9.20 -7.93 7.35
CA PRO A 41 9.65 -6.64 6.83
C PRO A 41 9.85 -6.73 5.32
N GLU A 42 9.19 -5.85 4.58
CA GLU A 42 9.24 -5.75 3.13
C GLU A 42 9.48 -4.30 2.69
N SER A 43 9.78 -4.11 1.41
CA SER A 43 9.92 -2.79 0.81
C SER A 43 9.52 -2.80 -0.65
N CYS A 44 8.84 -1.76 -1.11
CA CYS A 44 8.48 -1.58 -2.51
C CYS A 44 8.51 -0.11 -2.92
N HIS A 45 8.05 0.23 -4.12
CA HIS A 45 7.98 1.63 -4.59
C HIS A 45 7.19 2.56 -3.65
N GLY A 46 6.20 2.03 -2.93
CA GLY A 46 5.46 2.77 -1.90
C GLY A 46 6.23 3.02 -0.59
N GLY A 47 7.44 2.47 -0.46
CA GLY A 47 8.28 2.54 0.73
C GLY A 47 8.39 1.23 1.51
N PRO A 48 9.10 1.23 2.65
CA PRO A 48 9.18 0.10 3.57
C PRO A 48 7.86 -0.14 4.31
N TYR A 49 7.49 -1.40 4.52
CA TYR A 49 6.25 -1.81 5.20
C TYR A 49 6.38 -3.21 5.82
N CYS A 50 5.44 -3.61 6.67
CA CYS A 50 5.35 -4.98 7.18
C CYS A 50 4.26 -5.75 6.44
N ALA A 51 4.60 -6.79 5.70
CA ALA A 51 3.63 -7.61 4.97
C ALA A 51 3.08 -8.72 5.88
N PRO A 52 1.75 -8.99 5.92
CA PRO A 52 1.20 -10.06 6.75
C PRO A 52 1.64 -11.43 6.25
N SER A 53 2.13 -12.29 7.16
CA SER A 53 2.55 -13.66 6.86
C SER A 53 1.35 -14.61 6.85
N ARG A 54 0.46 -14.43 5.87
CA ARG A 54 -0.83 -15.13 5.78
C ARG A 54 -0.67 -16.65 5.69
N CYS A 55 -1.58 -17.38 6.33
CA CYS A 55 -1.66 -18.84 6.28
C CYS A 55 -3.12 -19.31 6.30
N GLU A 56 -3.37 -20.53 5.80
CA GLU A 56 -4.65 -21.21 5.97
C GLU A 56 -4.54 -22.33 7.01
N THR A 57 -3.37 -22.95 7.10
CA THR A 57 -3.06 -24.06 8.01
C THR A 57 -1.64 -23.96 8.56
N ASP A 58 -1.34 -24.69 9.64
CA ASP A 58 0.01 -24.75 10.23
C ASP A 58 1.06 -25.24 9.23
N ALA A 59 0.68 -25.99 8.19
CA ALA A 59 1.60 -26.49 7.18
C ALA A 59 2.09 -25.41 6.21
N ASP A 60 1.40 -24.26 6.14
CA ASP A 60 1.81 -23.11 5.32
C ASP A 60 2.92 -22.30 6.00
N CYS A 61 3.13 -22.54 7.29
CA CYS A 61 4.06 -21.81 8.14
C CYS A 61 5.43 -22.48 8.18
N ALA A 62 6.49 -21.67 8.29
CA ALA A 62 7.86 -22.18 8.42
C ALA A 62 8.04 -22.96 9.74
N ASP A 63 9.07 -23.83 9.78
CA ASP A 63 9.36 -24.66 10.95
C ASP A 63 9.40 -23.84 12.25
N GLY A 64 8.63 -24.29 13.24
CA GLY A 64 8.56 -23.62 14.54
C GLY A 64 7.62 -22.42 14.59
N THR A 65 6.72 -22.26 13.62
CA THR A 65 5.58 -21.33 13.67
C THR A 65 4.26 -22.06 13.47
N VAL A 66 3.15 -21.45 13.90
CA VAL A 66 1.77 -21.98 13.80
C VAL A 66 0.86 -20.94 13.18
N CYS A 67 -0.19 -21.40 12.50
CA CYS A 67 -1.16 -20.54 11.87
C CYS A 67 -2.23 -20.11 12.89
N GLU A 68 -2.23 -18.85 13.28
CA GLU A 68 -3.13 -18.32 14.31
C GLU A 68 -3.90 -17.10 13.79
N ALA A 69 -5.17 -16.99 14.17
CA ALA A 69 -5.95 -15.78 13.92
C ALA A 69 -5.47 -14.65 14.84
N ARG A 70 -5.03 -13.54 14.26
CA ARG A 70 -4.58 -12.34 14.97
C ARG A 70 -5.37 -11.12 14.49
N ASP A 71 -5.79 -10.29 15.44
CA ASP A 71 -6.36 -8.98 15.13
C ASP A 71 -5.20 -8.02 14.81
N LEU A 72 -5.10 -7.62 13.55
CA LEU A 72 -4.03 -6.73 13.07
C LEU A 72 -4.61 -5.46 12.45
N CYS A 73 -3.86 -4.37 12.54
CA CYS A 73 -4.21 -3.09 11.93
C CYS A 73 -3.70 -3.07 10.48
N LEU A 74 -4.59 -3.44 9.56
CA LEU A 74 -4.30 -3.49 8.13
C LEU A 74 -4.48 -2.12 7.48
N SER A 75 -3.51 -1.78 6.64
CA SER A 75 -3.58 -0.70 5.68
C SER A 75 -3.19 -1.23 4.30
N THR A 76 -3.29 -0.37 3.30
CA THR A 76 -2.86 -0.68 1.94
C THR A 76 -1.70 0.21 1.57
N VAL A 77 -0.61 -0.38 1.08
CA VAL A 77 0.52 0.34 0.46
C VAL A 77 0.48 0.11 -1.03
N SER A 78 0.55 1.18 -1.82
CA SER A 78 0.65 1.05 -3.27
C SER A 78 2.10 0.81 -3.65
N CYS A 79 2.41 -0.37 -4.18
CA CYS A 79 3.73 -0.70 -4.69
C CYS A 79 3.90 -0.34 -6.18
N ALA A 80 2.96 0.43 -6.73
CA ALA A 80 3.05 0.94 -8.08
C ALA A 80 4.23 1.92 -8.20
N GLY A 81 5.11 1.66 -9.17
CA GLY A 81 6.08 2.63 -9.64
C GLY A 81 5.51 3.48 -10.78
N LEU A 82 6.36 3.89 -11.72
CA LEU A 82 5.90 4.45 -12.98
C LEU A 82 5.22 3.37 -13.82
N LEU A 83 3.90 3.36 -13.83
CA LEU A 83 3.09 2.43 -14.61
C LEU A 83 2.75 2.98 -16.00
N PRO A 84 2.65 2.13 -17.03
CA PRO A 84 1.99 2.47 -18.29
C PRO A 84 0.52 2.89 -18.06
N PRO A 85 -0.07 3.70 -18.95
CA PRO A 85 -1.43 4.24 -18.77
C PRO A 85 -2.55 3.19 -18.86
N ASP A 86 -2.25 2.00 -19.36
CA ASP A 86 -3.18 0.88 -19.54
C ASP A 86 -3.18 -0.12 -18.37
N VAL A 87 -2.30 0.09 -17.38
CA VAL A 87 -2.19 -0.78 -16.21
C VAL A 87 -2.99 -0.20 -15.04
N ASP A 88 -3.80 -1.05 -14.39
CA ASP A 88 -4.52 -0.66 -13.18
C ASP A 88 -3.56 -0.60 -11.98
N PRO A 89 -3.37 0.57 -11.33
CA PRO A 89 -2.49 0.68 -10.17
C PRO A 89 -2.93 -0.19 -8.98
N ALA A 90 -4.22 -0.53 -8.87
CA ALA A 90 -4.73 -1.35 -7.77
C ALA A 90 -4.16 -2.78 -7.78
N GLU A 91 -3.67 -3.29 -8.92
CA GLU A 91 -3.00 -4.60 -9.00
C GLU A 91 -1.68 -4.65 -8.21
N PHE A 92 -1.12 -3.48 -7.90
CA PHE A 92 0.14 -3.31 -7.16
C PHE A 92 -0.09 -2.93 -5.70
N ASP A 93 -1.34 -2.82 -5.27
CA ASP A 93 -1.64 -2.59 -3.87
C ASP A 93 -1.32 -3.84 -3.05
N ARG A 94 -0.71 -3.64 -1.89
CA ARG A 94 -0.32 -4.68 -0.95
C ARG A 94 -0.89 -4.37 0.42
N ASP A 95 -1.29 -5.41 1.13
CA ASP A 95 -1.64 -5.26 2.53
C ASP A 95 -0.39 -4.97 3.35
N ALA A 96 -0.49 -3.98 4.22
CA ALA A 96 0.54 -3.61 5.17
C ALA A 96 -0.01 -3.69 6.60
N VAL A 97 0.79 -4.20 7.51
CA VAL A 97 0.51 -4.23 8.95
C VAL A 97 1.21 -3.04 9.57
N SER A 98 0.46 -2.18 10.24
CA SER A 98 1.01 -0.97 10.88
C SER A 98 1.39 -1.20 12.34
N THR A 99 0.59 -1.97 13.07
CA THR A 99 0.69 -2.20 14.51
C THR A 99 -0.25 -3.33 14.93
N ASP A 100 -0.12 -3.80 16.17
CA ASP A 100 -1.08 -4.68 16.81
C ASP A 100 -2.42 -3.96 17.07
N CYS A 101 -3.50 -4.74 17.11
CA CYS A 101 -4.83 -4.19 17.37
C CYS A 101 -4.93 -3.42 18.70
N GLY A 102 -5.68 -2.31 18.68
CA GLY A 102 -5.92 -1.43 19.83
C GLY A 102 -5.32 -0.03 19.68
N SER A 103 -4.51 0.19 18.65
CA SER A 103 -3.85 1.47 18.39
C SER A 103 -4.17 2.10 17.01
N CYS A 104 -4.93 1.43 16.14
CA CYS A 104 -5.32 1.98 14.84
C CYS A 104 -6.67 2.68 14.83
N GLU A 105 -6.76 3.77 14.05
CA GLU A 105 -8.00 4.51 13.80
C GLU A 105 -8.94 3.79 12.81
N ALA A 106 -8.38 3.02 11.87
CA ALA A 106 -9.13 2.35 10.81
C ALA A 106 -9.85 1.05 11.24
N GLY A 107 -9.66 0.64 12.51
CA GLY A 107 -10.18 -0.61 13.04
C GLY A 107 -9.26 -1.80 12.77
N CYS A 108 -9.51 -2.89 13.51
CA CYS A 108 -8.74 -4.13 13.39
C CYS A 108 -9.54 -5.17 12.61
N ALA A 109 -8.82 -6.01 11.86
CA ALA A 109 -9.40 -7.17 11.20
C ALA A 109 -8.70 -8.45 11.66
N PRO A 110 -9.46 -9.52 12.00
CA PRO A 110 -8.86 -10.81 12.25
C PRO A 110 -8.32 -11.39 10.95
N ILE A 111 -7.01 -11.72 10.92
CA ILE A 111 -6.38 -12.46 9.82
C ILE A 111 -5.56 -13.62 10.36
N ALA A 112 -5.56 -14.74 9.64
CA ALA A 112 -4.72 -15.89 9.97
C ALA A 112 -3.29 -15.63 9.49
N VAL A 113 -2.33 -15.67 10.42
CA VAL A 113 -0.91 -15.40 10.18
C VAL A 113 0.00 -16.39 10.91
N CYS A 114 1.18 -16.64 10.36
CA CYS A 114 2.19 -17.50 10.96
C CYS A 114 2.89 -16.80 12.12
N VAL A 115 2.79 -17.37 13.32
CA VAL A 115 3.40 -16.81 14.55
C VAL A 115 4.18 -17.88 15.30
N ALA A 116 5.18 -17.47 16.08
CA ALA A 116 5.88 -18.40 16.97
C ALA A 116 4.92 -18.97 18.03
N PRO A 117 4.93 -20.29 18.28
CA PRO A 117 4.05 -20.91 19.26
C PRO A 117 4.36 -20.38 20.66
N GLY A 118 3.34 -19.93 21.38
CA GLY A 118 3.49 -19.42 22.74
C GLY A 118 4.04 -17.99 22.85
N GLY A 119 4.27 -17.29 21.73
CA GLY A 119 4.63 -15.86 21.71
C GLY A 119 3.47 -14.90 22.02
N GLY A 120 2.40 -15.39 22.64
CA GLY A 120 1.30 -14.57 23.11
C GLY A 120 1.69 -13.89 24.42
N ASP A 121 2.40 -12.77 24.34
CA ASP A 121 2.53 -11.85 25.47
C ASP A 121 1.17 -11.20 25.76
N GLY A 122 0.28 -11.96 26.40
CA GLY A 122 -0.64 -11.55 27.47
C GLY A 122 -1.62 -10.38 27.24
N GLY A 123 -1.62 -9.71 26.09
CA GLY A 123 -2.50 -8.60 25.76
C GLY A 123 -3.80 -9.09 25.12
N GLY A 124 -4.47 -10.03 25.77
CA GLY A 124 -5.80 -10.47 25.36
C GLY A 124 -6.78 -9.30 25.48
N CYS A 125 -6.86 -8.47 24.45
CA CYS A 125 -8.07 -7.73 24.15
C CYS A 125 -9.13 -8.78 23.83
N ALA A 126 -9.77 -9.31 24.87
CA ALA A 126 -10.95 -10.13 24.75
C ALA A 126 -11.98 -9.29 23.98
N THR A 127 -12.00 -9.48 22.66
CA THR A 127 -13.07 -9.02 21.80
C THR A 127 -14.29 -9.79 22.25
N THR A 128 -15.07 -9.20 23.17
CA THR A 128 -16.48 -9.54 23.29
C THR A 128 -17.03 -9.58 21.87
N PRO A 129 -17.65 -10.69 21.43
CA PRO A 129 -18.14 -10.81 20.06
C PRO A 129 -18.99 -9.59 19.79
N ALA A 130 -18.56 -8.78 18.81
CA ALA A 130 -19.27 -7.59 18.41
C ALA A 130 -20.65 -8.05 17.92
N THR A 131 -21.65 -7.91 18.81
CA THR A 131 -23.05 -8.07 18.45
C THR A 131 -23.29 -7.23 17.21
N PRO A 132 -23.77 -7.81 16.09
CA PRO A 132 -23.99 -7.05 14.87
C PRO A 132 -24.93 -5.89 15.20
N ALA A 133 -24.39 -4.66 15.17
CA ALA A 133 -25.16 -3.46 15.36
C ALA A 133 -26.21 -3.43 14.25
N SER A 134 -27.44 -3.75 14.63
CA SER A 134 -28.62 -3.65 13.79
C SER A 134 -28.64 -2.25 13.20
N ARG A 135 -28.47 -2.16 11.87
CA ARG A 135 -28.56 -0.92 11.11
C ARG A 135 -29.90 -0.28 11.40
N GLY A 136 -29.89 0.73 12.27
CA GLY A 136 -31.00 1.66 12.42
C GLY A 136 -31.21 2.34 11.08
N ALA A 137 -32.38 2.11 10.50
CA ALA A 137 -32.86 2.85 9.35
C ALA A 137 -32.91 4.34 9.72
N ALA A 138 -31.99 5.13 9.17
CA ALA A 138 -32.12 6.58 9.15
C ALA A 138 -32.95 6.96 7.91
N PRO A 139 -34.12 7.60 8.09
CA PRO A 139 -34.88 8.15 6.98
C PRO A 139 -34.44 9.59 6.69
N LEU A 140 -34.72 10.01 5.44
CA LEU A 140 -34.93 11.39 4.98
C LEU A 140 -33.73 12.32 4.83
N GLY A 141 -33.65 12.98 3.68
CA GLY A 141 -32.96 14.27 3.60
C GLY A 141 -32.54 14.74 2.22
N LEU A 142 -33.51 15.14 1.39
CA LEU A 142 -33.45 16.28 0.45
C LEU A 142 -32.07 16.88 0.12
N ALA A 143 -31.64 16.74 -1.14
CA ALA A 143 -30.81 17.75 -1.81
C ALA A 143 -31.08 17.79 -3.32
N LEU A 144 -32.30 18.21 -3.66
CA LEU A 144 -32.60 18.93 -4.89
C LEU A 144 -31.79 20.24 -4.85
N LEU A 145 -30.74 20.41 -5.67
CA LEU A 145 -30.21 21.72 -6.12
C LEU A 145 -28.97 21.53 -7.03
N ALA A 146 -29.16 21.03 -8.26
CA ALA A 146 -28.12 21.15 -9.30
C ALA A 146 -28.66 21.23 -10.75
N LEU A 147 -29.96 21.52 -10.94
CA LEU A 147 -30.57 21.64 -12.28
C LEU A 147 -30.64 23.09 -12.81
N ALA A 148 -30.13 24.09 -12.08
CA ALA A 148 -30.23 25.50 -12.50
C ALA A 148 -29.03 26.02 -13.33
N ALA A 149 -27.93 25.27 -13.48
CA ALA A 149 -26.72 25.79 -14.14
C ALA A 149 -26.57 25.44 -15.63
N LEU A 150 -27.36 24.50 -16.18
CA LEU A 150 -27.26 24.14 -17.61
C LEU A 150 -28.19 24.94 -18.54
N ALA A 151 -29.21 25.63 -18.04
CA ALA A 151 -30.18 26.34 -18.88
C ALA A 151 -29.66 27.69 -19.44
N THR A 152 -28.56 28.24 -18.91
CA THR A 152 -28.04 29.55 -19.37
C THR A 152 -26.97 29.46 -20.45
N ARG A 153 -26.35 28.29 -20.69
CA ARG A 153 -25.33 28.12 -21.74
C ARG A 153 -25.91 27.81 -23.13
N LEU A 154 -27.15 27.35 -23.24
CA LEU A 154 -27.79 27.02 -24.53
C LEU A 154 -28.51 28.20 -25.19
N ARG A 155 -28.60 29.38 -24.55
CA ARG A 155 -29.18 30.61 -25.14
C ARG A 155 -28.17 31.54 -25.81
N ARG A 156 -26.88 31.18 -25.86
CA ARG A 156 -25.81 32.00 -26.44
C ARG A 156 -25.13 31.36 -27.67
N ARG A 157 -25.81 30.46 -28.38
CA ARG A 157 -25.41 30.02 -29.71
C ARG A 157 -26.54 30.26 -30.69
#